data_AF-A0A822GU08-F1
#
_entry.id   AF-A0A822GU08-F1
#
_cell.length_a   1.000
_cell.length_b   1.000
_cell.length_c   1.000
_cell.angle_alpha   90.00
_cell.angle_beta   90.00
_cell.angle_gamma   90.00
#
_symmetry.space_group_name_H-M   'P 1'
#
loop_
_entity.id
_entity.type
_entity.pdbx_description
1 polymer ?
#
loop_
_entity_poly.entity_id
_entity_poly.type
_entity_poly.pdbx_seq_one_letter_code
_entity_poly.pdbx_strand_id
1 'polypeptide(L)'
;MIVSGSLGRQIVPEIEAWPQLESIYVFCANQSIHEQWTRNIAKVKGVHTSIEPICEALQIDRENCDRAMISISFDGIDALFMYTQLLKEALLDIEDDDAKSIKELVEYCRLQDDIDKCEINMVEKEYRDHTPIWWYTAPIFMYSVLNRGLRLMDVDIILKMGFFIRHLHHRIEKLHHEQQQSKKNVITPFTVFRGQ
;
A
#
# COMPACT_ATOMS: atom_id res chain seq x y z
N MET A 1 -3.44 -22.04 6.97
CA MET A 1 -3.28 -22.86 8.19
C MET A 1 -3.39 -24.34 7.84
N ILE A 2 -2.53 -25.20 8.39
CA ILE A 2 -2.63 -26.66 8.25
C ILE A 2 -3.10 -27.25 9.57
N VAL A 3 -4.12 -28.11 9.56
CA VAL A 3 -4.66 -28.77 10.76
C VAL A 3 -4.77 -30.26 10.56
N SER A 4 -4.64 -31.04 11.64
CA SER A 4 -4.95 -32.47 11.56
C SER A 4 -6.45 -32.69 11.38
N GLY A 5 -6.85 -33.79 10.74
CA GLY A 5 -8.27 -34.10 10.57
C GLY A 5 -9.07 -34.15 11.88
N SER A 6 -8.51 -34.75 12.93
CA SER A 6 -9.16 -34.88 14.23
C SER A 6 -9.29 -33.56 14.97
N LEU A 7 -8.22 -32.76 14.99
CA LEU A 7 -8.20 -31.46 15.65
C LEU A 7 -8.99 -30.40 14.86
N GLY A 8 -8.91 -30.46 13.54
CA GLY A 8 -9.61 -29.56 12.63
C GLY A 8 -11.13 -29.61 12.83
N ARG A 9 -11.68 -30.79 13.08
CA ARG A 9 -13.12 -30.96 13.33
C ARG A 9 -13.61 -30.16 14.56
N GLN A 10 -12.74 -29.94 15.54
CA GLN A 10 -13.08 -29.19 16.75
C GLN A 10 -12.84 -27.70 16.57
N ILE A 11 -11.68 -27.32 16.01
CA ILE A 11 -11.23 -25.92 16.00
C ILE A 11 -11.77 -25.14 14.80
N VAL A 12 -11.85 -25.76 13.62
CA VAL A 12 -12.19 -25.05 12.36
C VAL A 12 -13.53 -24.30 12.43
N PRO A 13 -14.62 -24.86 13.03
CA PRO A 13 -15.89 -24.12 13.17
C PRO A 13 -15.78 -22.82 13.98
N GLU A 14 -14.85 -22.75 14.93
CA GLU A 14 -14.67 -21.57 15.80
C GLU A 14 -13.85 -20.47 15.12
N ILE A 15 -12.93 -20.84 14.24
CA ILE A 15 -11.98 -19.92 13.60
C ILE A 15 -12.32 -19.60 12.15
N GLU A 16 -13.30 -20.28 11.54
CA GLU A 16 -13.74 -20.00 10.17
C GLU A 16 -14.13 -18.52 9.99
N ALA A 17 -14.72 -17.90 11.01
CA ALA A 17 -15.12 -16.49 10.95
C ALA A 17 -13.94 -15.50 10.96
N TRP A 18 -12.71 -15.91 11.27
CA TRP A 18 -11.59 -14.99 11.48
C TRP A 18 -11.12 -14.34 10.18
N PRO A 19 -11.11 -13.00 10.07
CA PRO A 19 -10.70 -12.30 8.85
C PRO A 19 -9.26 -12.59 8.43
N GLN A 20 -8.37 -12.85 9.39
CA GLN A 20 -6.95 -13.13 9.14
C GLN A 20 -6.68 -14.56 8.63
N LEU A 21 -7.69 -15.44 8.69
CA LEU A 21 -7.59 -16.81 8.22
C LEU A 21 -8.18 -16.92 6.81
N GLU A 22 -7.31 -17.06 5.82
CA GLU A 22 -7.69 -17.07 4.40
C GLU A 22 -7.92 -18.49 3.86
N SER A 23 -7.02 -19.42 4.21
CA SER A 23 -7.05 -20.80 3.72
C SER A 23 -6.76 -21.81 4.83
N ILE A 24 -7.51 -22.90 4.85
CA ILE A 24 -7.37 -24.04 5.76
C ILE A 24 -7.12 -25.31 4.95
N TYR A 25 -6.05 -26.04 5.28
CA TYR A 25 -5.72 -27.34 4.72
C TYR A 25 -5.81 -28.41 5.80
N VAL A 26 -6.57 -29.48 5.54
CA VAL A 26 -6.74 -30.57 6.50
C VAL A 26 -5.83 -31.73 6.10
N PHE A 27 -4.90 -32.09 6.97
CA PHE A 27 -3.99 -33.22 6.79
C PHE A 27 -4.45 -34.41 7.63
N CYS A 28 -4.78 -35.53 6.99
CA CYS A 28 -5.33 -36.70 7.69
C CYS A 28 -5.09 -38.00 6.94
N ALA A 29 -4.98 -39.12 7.67
CA ALA A 29 -4.85 -40.44 7.04
C ALA A 29 -6.14 -40.92 6.34
N ASN A 30 -7.32 -40.42 6.75
CA ASN A 30 -8.61 -40.88 6.24
C ASN A 30 -9.46 -39.72 5.72
N GLN A 31 -9.26 -39.39 4.44
CA GLN A 31 -9.89 -38.26 3.76
C GLN A 31 -11.43 -38.31 3.79
N SER A 32 -12.03 -39.49 3.59
CA SER A 32 -13.48 -39.66 3.47
C SER A 32 -14.27 -39.17 4.69
N ILE A 33 -13.71 -39.34 5.90
CA ILE A 33 -14.33 -38.90 7.15
C ILE A 33 -14.29 -37.38 7.26
N HIS A 34 -13.17 -36.77 6.85
CA HIS A 34 -12.97 -35.35 7.06
C HIS A 34 -13.58 -34.48 5.96
N GLU A 35 -13.80 -35.01 4.76
CA GLU A 35 -14.55 -34.32 3.71
C GLU A 35 -16.00 -34.02 4.10
N GLN A 36 -16.64 -34.85 4.93
CA GLN A 36 -18.05 -34.68 5.27
C GLN A 36 -18.31 -33.36 6.03
N TRP A 37 -17.44 -32.99 6.96
CA TRP A 37 -17.60 -31.76 7.75
C TRP A 37 -16.94 -30.55 7.11
N THR A 38 -15.93 -30.72 6.25
CA THR A 38 -15.27 -29.60 5.57
C THR A 38 -16.03 -29.08 4.35
N ARG A 39 -16.93 -29.86 3.74
CA ARG A 39 -17.67 -29.49 2.52
C ARG A 39 -18.41 -28.15 2.61
N ASN A 40 -18.86 -27.77 3.79
CA ASN A 40 -19.66 -26.55 3.99
C ASN A 40 -18.82 -25.35 4.45
N ILE A 41 -17.50 -25.52 4.60
CA ILE A 41 -16.59 -24.52 5.18
C ILE A 41 -15.83 -23.85 4.03
N ALA A 42 -16.17 -22.60 3.72
CA ALA A 42 -15.70 -21.93 2.50
C ALA A 42 -14.17 -21.73 2.47
N LYS A 43 -13.56 -21.64 3.65
CA LYS A 43 -12.11 -21.43 3.82
C LYS A 43 -11.30 -22.72 3.74
N VAL A 44 -11.93 -23.89 3.72
CA VAL A 44 -11.20 -25.16 3.56
C VAL A 44 -10.88 -25.36 2.08
N LYS A 45 -9.58 -25.32 1.77
CA LYS A 45 -9.07 -25.47 0.39
C LYS A 45 -8.85 -26.92 -0.01
N GLY A 46 -8.74 -27.83 0.96
CA GLY A 46 -8.63 -29.25 0.68
C GLY A 46 -8.39 -30.13 1.90
N VAL A 47 -8.69 -31.41 1.73
CA VAL A 47 -8.41 -32.50 2.66
C VAL A 47 -7.42 -33.44 1.98
N HIS A 48 -6.24 -33.62 2.56
CA HIS A 48 -5.14 -34.34 1.93
C HIS A 48 -4.57 -35.42 2.85
N THR A 49 -4.18 -36.53 2.24
CA THR A 49 -3.51 -37.67 2.90
C THR A 49 -2.00 -37.60 2.81
N SER A 50 -1.48 -36.82 1.85
CA SER A 50 -0.06 -36.53 1.73
C SER A 50 0.22 -35.04 1.85
N ILE A 51 1.46 -34.71 2.22
CA ILE A 51 1.90 -33.33 2.40
C ILE A 51 2.27 -32.67 1.06
N GLU A 52 2.66 -33.43 0.03
CA GLU A 52 3.08 -32.83 -1.25
C GLU A 52 2.01 -31.93 -1.89
N PRO A 53 0.73 -32.33 -1.99
CA PRO A 53 -0.31 -31.46 -2.57
C PRO A 53 -0.55 -30.20 -1.74
N ILE A 54 -0.34 -30.28 -0.42
CA ILE A 54 -0.42 -29.11 0.46
C ILE A 54 0.76 -28.18 0.16
N CYS A 55 1.97 -28.72 0.01
CA CYS A 55 3.16 -27.94 -0.33
C CYS A 55 3.02 -27.24 -1.69
N GLU A 56 2.49 -27.92 -2.71
CA GLU A 56 2.20 -27.32 -4.03
C GLU A 56 1.17 -26.19 -3.93
N ALA A 57 0.06 -26.43 -3.21
CA ALA A 57 -0.96 -25.42 -2.98
C ALA A 57 -0.40 -24.21 -2.21
N LEU A 58 0.45 -24.46 -1.20
CA LEU A 58 1.11 -23.40 -0.45
C LEU A 58 2.16 -22.64 -1.26
N GLN A 59 2.86 -23.29 -2.20
CA GLN A 59 3.77 -22.60 -3.12
C GLN A 59 3.00 -21.66 -4.04
N ILE A 60 1.87 -22.12 -4.59
CA ILE A 60 1.00 -21.28 -5.43
C ILE A 60 0.41 -20.12 -4.60
N ASP A 61 -0.11 -20.41 -3.40
CA ASP A 61 -0.64 -19.40 -2.49
C ASP A 61 0.45 -18.41 -2.08
N ARG A 62 1.68 -18.88 -1.83
CA ARG A 62 2.84 -18.02 -1.53
C ARG A 62 3.19 -17.13 -2.72
N GLU A 63 3.23 -17.64 -3.94
CA GLU A 63 3.51 -16.81 -5.12
C GLU A 63 2.43 -15.74 -5.34
N ASN A 64 1.18 -16.03 -4.98
CA ASN A 64 0.09 -15.06 -4.99
C ASN A 64 0.20 -14.05 -3.84
N CYS A 65 0.65 -14.49 -2.66
CA CYS A 65 0.86 -13.66 -1.46
C CYS A 65 2.08 -12.73 -1.59
N ASP A 66 3.22 -13.24 -2.06
CA ASP A 66 4.48 -12.50 -2.28
C ASP A 66 4.31 -11.39 -3.33
N ARG A 67 3.33 -11.50 -4.25
CA ARG A 67 2.99 -10.42 -5.19
C ARG A 67 2.14 -9.31 -4.59
N ALA A 68 1.49 -9.55 -3.45
CA ALA A 68 0.67 -8.58 -2.73
C ALA A 68 1.35 -8.03 -1.46
N MET A 69 2.38 -8.71 -0.96
CA MET A 69 3.16 -8.30 0.21
C MET A 69 4.62 -8.06 -0.16
N ILE A 70 5.06 -6.79 -0.07
CA ILE A 70 6.48 -6.51 0.13
C ILE A 70 6.83 -7.10 1.51
N SER A 71 7.64 -8.16 1.56
CA SER A 71 8.11 -8.69 2.84
C SER A 71 8.96 -7.64 3.54
N ILE A 72 8.40 -6.96 4.54
CA ILE A 72 9.18 -6.21 5.51
C ILE A 72 9.72 -7.27 6.48
N SER A 73 10.96 -7.71 6.29
CA SER A 73 11.65 -8.51 7.29
C SER A 73 11.78 -7.68 8.56
N PHE A 74 11.08 -8.07 9.63
CA PHE A 74 11.07 -7.41 10.94
C PHE A 74 12.36 -7.62 11.75
N ASP A 75 13.48 -7.88 11.09
CA ASP A 75 14.78 -7.99 11.74
C ASP A 75 15.38 -6.58 11.90
N GLY A 76 14.89 -5.88 12.92
CA GLY A 76 15.29 -4.51 13.24
C GLY A 76 14.46 -3.50 12.47
N ILE A 77 13.37 -3.03 13.09
CA ILE A 77 12.62 -1.88 12.59
C ILE A 77 13.61 -0.73 12.39
N ASP A 78 13.87 -0.37 11.13
CA ASP A 78 14.68 0.78 10.80
C ASP A 78 14.02 2.00 11.47
N ALA A 79 14.74 2.65 12.38
CA ALA A 79 14.23 3.83 13.07
C ALA A 79 13.77 4.88 12.05
N LEU A 80 14.45 4.96 10.90
CA LEU A 80 14.06 5.83 9.79
C LEU A 80 12.67 5.48 9.23
N PHE A 81 12.30 4.20 9.16
CA PHE A 81 10.95 3.79 8.75
C PHE A 81 9.88 4.26 9.75
N MET A 82 10.13 4.11 11.05
CA MET A 82 9.20 4.61 12.07
C MET A 82 9.07 6.13 12.03
N TYR A 83 10.19 6.84 11.90
CA TYR A 83 10.20 8.30 11.78
C TYR A 83 9.48 8.77 10.51
N THR A 84 9.71 8.13 9.37
CA THR A 84 9.02 8.47 8.11
C THR A 84 7.53 8.19 8.19
N GLN A 85 7.11 7.09 8.83
CA GLN A 85 5.69 6.81 9.03
C GLN A 85 5.06 7.86 9.96
N LEU A 86 5.68 8.16 11.09
CA LEU A 86 5.18 9.16 12.03
C LEU A 86 5.11 10.56 11.38
N LEU A 87 6.14 10.93 10.63
CA LEU A 87 6.16 12.18 9.86
C LEU A 87 5.03 12.21 8.83
N LYS A 88 4.79 11.10 8.12
CA LYS A 88 3.70 10.99 7.15
C LYS A 88 2.35 11.19 7.83
N GLU A 89 2.06 10.50 8.94
CA GLU A 89 0.78 10.69 9.66
C GLU A 89 0.65 12.13 10.17
N ALA A 90 1.70 12.68 10.79
CA ALA A 90 1.69 14.06 11.27
C ALA A 90 1.42 15.06 10.13
N LEU A 91 2.04 14.89 8.96
CA LEU A 91 1.81 15.76 7.80
C LEU A 91 0.37 15.70 7.28
N LEU A 92 -0.26 14.51 7.33
CA LEU A 92 -1.64 14.33 6.89
C LEU A 92 -2.64 14.95 7.86
N ASP A 93 -2.33 14.94 9.17
CA ASP A 93 -3.15 15.48 10.24
C ASP A 93 -3.06 17.01 10.40
N ILE A 94 -2.06 17.66 9.82
CA ILE A 94 -1.93 19.12 9.88
C ILE A 94 -3.14 19.77 9.19
N GLU A 95 -3.89 20.59 9.92
CA GLU A 95 -4.91 21.48 9.38
C GLU A 95 -4.28 22.84 9.03
N ASP A 96 -3.75 22.96 7.81
CA ASP A 96 -3.09 24.18 7.33
C ASP A 96 -3.92 24.91 6.27
N ASP A 97 -3.77 26.24 6.24
CA ASP A 97 -4.23 27.07 5.13
C ASP A 97 -3.35 26.83 3.90
N ASP A 98 -3.91 26.14 2.90
CA ASP A 98 -3.23 25.88 1.64
C ASP A 98 -2.72 27.15 0.96
N ALA A 99 -3.48 28.26 1.03
CA ALA A 99 -3.07 29.50 0.35
C ALA A 99 -1.80 30.08 0.99
N LYS A 100 -1.71 30.02 2.32
CA LYS A 100 -0.51 30.40 3.07
C LYS A 100 0.64 29.46 2.75
N SER A 101 0.39 28.15 2.75
CA SER A 101 1.42 27.12 2.50
C SER A 101 2.00 27.21 1.08
N ILE A 102 1.16 27.44 0.08
CA ILE A 102 1.58 27.69 -1.31
C ILE A 102 2.47 28.92 -1.38
N LYS A 103 2.08 30.01 -0.69
CA LYS A 103 2.87 31.24 -0.67
C LYS A 103 4.24 31.03 -0.02
N GLU A 104 4.31 30.31 1.10
CA GLU A 104 5.57 29.96 1.78
C GLU A 104 6.48 29.11 0.89
N LEU A 105 5.93 28.14 0.16
CA LEU A 105 6.67 27.36 -0.83
C LEU A 105 7.20 28.25 -1.96
N VAL A 106 6.36 29.12 -2.52
CA VAL A 106 6.72 30.03 -3.61
C VAL A 106 7.83 30.99 -3.19
N GLU A 107 7.75 31.55 -1.98
CA GLU A 107 8.81 32.41 -1.41
C GLU A 107 10.12 31.64 -1.24
N TYR A 108 10.06 30.39 -0.74
CA TYR A 108 11.23 29.52 -0.65
C TYR A 108 11.85 29.24 -2.02
N CYS A 109 11.05 28.90 -3.02
CA CYS A 109 11.53 28.62 -4.38
C CYS A 109 12.12 29.86 -5.06
N ARG A 110 11.61 31.07 -4.77
CA ARG A 110 12.16 32.34 -5.30
C ARG A 110 13.58 32.63 -4.82
N LEU A 111 13.99 32.05 -3.68
CA LEU A 111 15.35 32.17 -3.15
C LEU A 111 16.33 31.17 -3.77
N GLN A 112 15.85 30.20 -4.55
CA GLN A 112 16.68 29.21 -5.22
C GLN A 112 17.01 29.68 -6.65
N ASP A 113 18.28 29.61 -7.04
CA ASP A 113 18.73 30.06 -8.37
C ASP A 113 18.41 29.05 -9.49
N ASP A 114 18.11 27.80 -9.14
CA ASP A 114 17.92 26.68 -10.08
C ASP A 114 16.46 26.47 -10.52
N ILE A 115 15.51 27.26 -10.00
CA ILE A 115 14.08 27.14 -10.31
C ILE A 115 13.63 28.27 -11.25
N ASP A 116 12.96 27.91 -12.34
CA ASP A 116 12.41 28.89 -13.29
C ASP A 116 11.30 29.72 -12.62
N LYS A 117 11.45 31.05 -12.67
CA LYS A 117 10.48 32.01 -12.13
C LYS A 117 9.10 31.91 -12.79
N CYS A 118 9.02 31.49 -14.05
CA CYS A 118 7.77 31.24 -14.74
C CYS A 118 7.02 30.07 -14.11
N GLU A 119 7.72 28.96 -13.81
CA GLU A 119 7.12 27.80 -13.15
C GLU A 119 6.62 28.15 -11.75
N ILE A 120 7.39 28.94 -10.99
CA ILE A 120 6.98 29.43 -9.66
C ILE A 120 5.68 30.24 -9.76
N ASN A 121 5.61 31.17 -10.72
CA ASN A 121 4.41 31.99 -10.91
C ASN A 121 3.21 31.17 -11.36
N MET A 122 3.43 30.09 -12.12
CA MET A 122 2.39 29.15 -12.53
C MET A 122 1.82 28.43 -11.31
N VAL A 123 2.67 27.92 -10.42
CA VAL A 123 2.22 27.29 -9.15
C VAL A 123 1.47 28.30 -8.28
N GLU A 124 1.97 29.53 -8.11
CA GLU A 124 1.32 30.53 -7.26
C GLU A 124 -0.11 30.87 -7.72
N LYS A 125 -0.37 30.88 -9.03
CA LYS A 125 -1.64 31.33 -9.61
C LYS A 125 -2.59 30.19 -9.95
N GLU A 126 -2.07 29.08 -10.46
CA GLU A 126 -2.84 28.05 -11.14
C GLU A 126 -2.86 26.73 -10.36
N TYR A 127 -2.27 26.66 -9.16
CA TYR A 127 -2.19 25.42 -8.38
C TYR A 127 -3.53 24.66 -8.28
N ARG A 128 -4.63 25.39 -8.04
CA ARG A 128 -5.97 24.81 -7.87
C ARG A 128 -6.65 24.44 -9.19
N ASP A 129 -6.13 24.90 -10.32
CA ASP A 129 -6.70 24.63 -11.64
C ASP A 129 -6.31 23.24 -12.17
N HIS A 130 -5.27 22.64 -11.57
CA HIS A 130 -4.77 21.31 -11.93
C HIS A 130 -4.83 20.32 -10.77
N THR A 131 -4.89 19.03 -11.11
CA THR A 131 -4.85 17.96 -10.10
C THR A 131 -3.45 17.81 -9.50
N PRO A 132 -3.32 17.33 -8.24
CA PRO A 132 -2.00 17.08 -7.63
C PRO A 132 -1.12 16.12 -8.44
N ILE A 133 -1.72 15.14 -9.12
CA ILE A 133 -0.99 14.20 -9.98
C ILE A 133 -0.40 14.91 -11.20
N TRP A 134 -1.13 15.88 -11.76
CA TRP A 134 -0.62 16.68 -12.87
C TRP A 134 0.62 17.46 -12.43
N TRP A 135 0.56 18.13 -11.27
CA TRP A 135 1.72 18.82 -10.70
C TRP A 135 2.92 17.89 -10.42
N TYR A 136 2.64 16.64 -10.01
CA TYR A 136 3.69 15.64 -9.76
C TYR A 136 4.31 15.08 -11.06
N THR A 137 3.60 15.10 -12.18
CA THR A 137 4.05 14.50 -13.44
C THR A 137 4.44 15.52 -14.51
N ALA A 138 4.07 16.79 -14.32
CA ALA A 138 4.47 17.90 -15.17
C ALA A 138 6.00 18.11 -15.10
N PRO A 139 6.63 18.52 -16.21
CA PRO A 139 8.08 18.78 -16.29
C PRO A 139 8.42 20.14 -15.66
N ILE A 140 8.11 20.30 -14.38
CA ILE A 140 8.36 21.52 -13.60
C ILE A 140 9.00 21.16 -12.24
N PHE A 141 9.41 22.17 -11.48
CA PHE A 141 10.14 21.97 -10.21
C PHE A 141 9.39 21.18 -9.12
N MET A 142 8.05 21.09 -9.16
CA MET A 142 7.27 20.44 -8.10
C MET A 142 7.70 18.99 -7.86
N TYR A 143 7.94 18.21 -8.94
CA TYR A 143 8.43 16.85 -8.84
C TYR A 143 9.85 16.79 -8.27
N SER A 144 10.76 17.63 -8.76
CA SER A 144 12.18 17.58 -8.39
C SER A 144 12.41 18.04 -6.95
N VAL A 145 11.73 19.12 -6.51
CA VAL A 145 11.83 19.64 -5.15
C VAL A 145 11.26 18.63 -4.15
N LEU A 146 10.09 18.05 -4.42
CA LEU A 146 9.50 17.03 -3.55
C LEU A 146 10.42 15.81 -3.43
N ASN A 147 10.88 15.25 -4.55
CA ASN A 147 11.74 14.06 -4.53
C ASN A 147 13.12 14.34 -3.93
N ARG A 148 13.65 15.56 -4.07
CA ARG A 148 14.88 15.98 -3.37
C ARG A 148 14.66 16.01 -1.87
N GLY A 149 13.57 16.63 -1.41
CA GLY A 149 13.23 16.70 0.02
C GLY A 149 13.09 15.31 0.64
N LEU A 150 12.34 14.42 -0.01
CA LEU A 150 12.16 13.03 0.44
C LEU A 150 13.47 12.23 0.41
N ARG A 151 14.30 12.38 -0.64
CA ARG A 151 15.58 11.65 -0.76
C ARG A 151 16.60 12.05 0.30
N LEU A 152 16.66 13.34 0.61
CA LEU A 152 17.61 13.89 1.57
C LEU A 152 17.05 13.94 3.00
N MET A 153 15.78 13.57 3.18
CA MET A 153 15.05 13.74 4.45
C MET A 153 15.12 15.20 4.96
N ASP A 154 15.04 16.15 4.03
CA ASP A 154 15.08 17.58 4.34
C ASP A 154 13.71 18.03 4.88
N VAL A 155 13.63 18.16 6.21
CA VAL A 155 12.39 18.48 6.92
C VAL A 155 11.84 19.85 6.51
N ASP A 156 12.70 20.82 6.21
CA ASP A 156 12.26 22.16 5.82
C ASP A 156 11.56 22.15 4.46
N ILE A 157 12.07 21.35 3.52
CA ILE A 157 11.42 21.13 2.20
C ILE A 157 10.14 20.33 2.38
N ILE A 158 10.19 19.24 3.17
CA ILE A 158 9.04 18.35 3.38
C ILE A 158 7.86 19.11 4.01
N LEU A 159 8.11 19.95 5.01
CA LEU A 159 7.07 20.77 5.66
C LEU A 159 6.48 21.78 4.68
N LYS A 160 7.30 22.50 3.91
CA LYS A 160 6.82 23.45 2.88
C LYS A 160 6.02 22.76 1.77
N MET A 161 6.36 21.51 1.47
CA MET A 161 5.65 20.67 0.52
C MET A 161 4.49 19.89 1.17
N GLY A 162 4.23 20.08 2.48
CA GLY A 162 3.27 19.29 3.25
C GLY A 162 1.86 19.31 2.67
N PHE A 163 1.36 20.50 2.30
CA PHE A 163 0.06 20.64 1.63
C PHE A 163 -0.01 19.82 0.33
N PHE A 164 1.06 19.82 -0.45
CA PHE A 164 1.12 19.09 -1.72
C PHE A 164 1.21 17.58 -1.50
N ILE A 165 1.99 17.12 -0.53
CA ILE A 165 2.07 15.71 -0.11
C ILE A 165 0.68 15.23 0.32
N ARG A 166 -0.01 16.01 1.14
CA ARG A 166 -1.38 15.72 1.59
C ARG A 166 -2.33 15.61 0.40
N HIS A 167 -2.33 16.57 -0.52
CA HIS A 167 -3.20 16.51 -1.70
C HIS A 167 -2.87 15.34 -2.63
N LEU A 168 -1.59 15.03 -2.81
CA LEU A 168 -1.15 13.91 -3.63
C LEU A 168 -1.57 12.57 -3.00
N HIS A 169 -1.38 12.42 -1.69
CA HIS A 169 -1.79 11.23 -0.94
C HIS A 169 -3.29 10.96 -1.09
N HIS A 170 -4.13 11.94 -0.74
CA HIS A 170 -5.59 11.82 -0.84
C HIS A 170 -6.04 11.52 -2.28
N ARG A 171 -5.38 12.11 -3.29
CA ARG A 171 -5.73 11.84 -4.69
C ARG A 171 -5.36 10.41 -5.11
N ILE A 172 -4.20 9.91 -4.68
CA ILE A 172 -3.78 8.52 -4.94
C ILE A 172 -4.71 7.54 -4.25
N GLU A 173 -5.05 7.78 -2.98
CA GLU A 173 -5.99 6.95 -2.21
C GLU A 173 -7.37 6.89 -2.89
N LYS A 174 -7.90 8.05 -3.31
CA LYS A 174 -9.16 8.11 -4.07
C LYS A 174 -9.10 7.30 -5.37
N LEU A 175 -8.04 7.44 -6.18
CA LEU A 175 -7.87 6.66 -7.41
C LEU A 175 -7.75 5.17 -7.13
N HIS A 176 -7.09 4.80 -6.03
CA HIS A 176 -6.96 3.41 -5.62
C HIS A 176 -8.34 2.80 -5.27
N HIS A 177 -9.16 3.52 -4.49
CA HIS A 177 -10.53 3.09 -4.21
C HIS A 177 -11.39 2.99 -5.47
N GLU A 178 -11.30 3.95 -6.39
CA GLU A 178 -12.01 3.90 -7.69
C GLU A 178 -11.58 2.67 -8.52
N GLN A 179 -10.28 2.35 -8.53
CA GLN A 179 -9.74 1.19 -9.22
C GLN A 179 -10.21 -0.13 -8.58
N GLN A 180 -10.29 -0.21 -7.24
CA GLN A 180 -10.81 -1.40 -6.56
C GLN A 180 -12.31 -1.61 -6.82
N GLN A 181 -13.09 -0.53 -6.79
CA GLN A 181 -14.54 -0.60 -7.03
C GLN A 181 -14.90 -1.01 -8.46
N SER A 182 -14.11 -0.59 -9.44
CA SER A 182 -14.30 -0.98 -10.85
C SER A 182 -13.88 -2.43 -11.13
N LYS A 183 -12.97 -3.00 -10.34
CA LYS A 183 -12.48 -4.39 -10.48
C LYS A 183 -13.32 -5.45 -9.74
N LYS A 184 -14.56 -5.16 -9.36
CA LYS A 184 -15.42 -5.95 -8.45
C LYS A 184 -15.56 -7.47 -8.69
N ASN A 185 -15.05 -8.06 -9.77
CA ASN A 185 -15.15 -9.50 -10.03
C ASN A 185 -13.86 -10.22 -10.45
N VAL A 186 -12.71 -9.56 -10.60
CA VAL A 186 -11.44 -10.27 -10.92
C VAL A 186 -10.25 -9.54 -10.28
N ILE A 187 -9.61 -10.18 -9.31
CA ILE A 187 -8.28 -9.79 -8.82
C ILE A 187 -7.29 -10.18 -9.91
N THR A 188 -7.13 -9.34 -10.92
CA THR A 188 -6.03 -9.48 -11.88
C THR A 188 -4.78 -8.85 -11.30
N PRO A 189 -3.65 -9.57 -11.21
CA PRO A 189 -2.38 -8.98 -10.84
C PRO A 189 -2.05 -7.83 -11.81
N PHE A 190 -1.71 -6.67 -11.27
CA PHE A 190 -1.35 -5.48 -12.04
C PHE A 190 0.18 -5.39 -12.13
N THR A 191 0.75 -5.99 -13.18
CA THR A 191 2.18 -5.93 -13.43
C THR A 191 2.57 -4.56 -14.00
N VAL A 192 3.50 -3.88 -13.33
CA VAL A 192 4.10 -2.63 -13.80
C VAL A 192 5.58 -2.84 -14.09
N PHE A 193 6.09 -2.14 -15.10
CA PHE A 193 7.51 -2.13 -15.44
C PHE A 193 8.06 -0.75 -15.15
N ARG A 194 9.23 -0.69 -14.51
CA ARG A 194 10.02 0.55 -14.34
C ARG A 194 11.38 0.33 -14.99
N GLY A 195 11.90 1.35 -15.69
CA GLY A 195 13.27 1.32 -16.19
C GLY A 195 14.26 1.22 -15.02
N GLN A 196 15.32 0.45 -15.21
CA GLN A 196 16.50 0.47 -14.32
C GLN A 196 17.48 1.55 -14.78
#